data_AF-A0A7K8TXY9-F1
#
_entry.id   AF-A0A7K8TXY9-F1
#
_cell.length_a   1.000
_cell.length_b   1.000
_cell.length_c   1.000
_cell.angle_alpha   90.00
_cell.angle_beta   90.00
_cell.angle_gamma   90.00
#
_symmetry.space_group_name_H-M   'P 1'
#
loop_
_entity.id
_entity.type
_entity.pdbx_description
1 polymer ?
#
loop_
_entity_poly.entity_id
_entity_poly.type
_entity_poly.pdbx_seq_one_letter_code
_entity_poly.pdbx_strand_id
1 'polypeptide(L)'
;KYTKFSIFYYWINSLGQKTSISSRLENVTIPSGKENKTATRSYDHRIMPLENTSSTGTYYCEVKWNDIQKTGKGVFVLARGTGYIETSYGWEILVTLTSLLAALSIPATALLLWKRKVFCPRRNQLNILTQKVETQPPSASPPPPPPPVYD
;
A
#
# COMPACT_ATOMS: atom_id res chain seq x y z
N LYS A 1 28.11 34.85 22.90
CA LYS A 1 27.01 34.29 23.74
C LYS A 1 26.58 32.88 23.30
N TYR A 2 26.53 32.58 22.00
CA TYR A 2 26.02 31.31 21.46
C TYR A 2 27.10 30.28 21.10
N THR A 3 28.37 30.59 21.37
CA THR A 3 29.52 29.76 20.98
C THR A 3 29.72 28.56 21.88
N LYS A 4 29.31 28.66 23.16
CA LYS A 4 29.37 27.56 24.13
C LYS A 4 27.96 27.08 24.43
N PHE A 5 27.72 25.78 24.24
CA PHE A 5 26.42 25.19 24.46
C PHE A 5 26.52 23.68 24.73
N SER A 6 25.51 23.13 25.37
CA SER A 6 25.42 21.70 25.67
C SER A 6 24.29 21.07 24.88
N ILE A 7 24.56 19.93 24.28
CA ILE A 7 23.57 19.07 23.62
C ILE A 7 23.27 17.89 24.53
N PHE A 8 22.00 17.60 24.74
CA PHE A 8 21.50 16.48 25.54
C PHE A 8 20.65 15.57 24.67
N TYR A 9 20.94 14.28 24.75
CA TYR A 9 20.18 13.24 24.08
C TYR A 9 19.48 12.41 25.14
N TYR A 10 18.16 12.27 25.00
CA TYR A 10 17.34 11.47 25.90
C TYR A 10 16.16 10.90 25.12
N TRP A 11 15.47 9.93 25.71
CA TRP A 11 14.22 9.43 25.16
C TRP A 11 13.15 9.36 26.24
N ILE A 12 11.90 9.37 25.81
CA ILE A 12 10.73 9.27 26.67
C ILE A 12 9.93 8.03 26.25
N ASN A 13 9.68 7.13 27.20
CA ASN A 13 8.91 5.90 26.96
C ASN A 13 7.39 6.18 26.93
N SER A 14 6.59 5.16 26.63
CA SER A 14 5.12 5.26 26.65
C SER A 14 4.52 5.60 28.02
N LEU A 15 5.27 5.37 29.10
CA LEU A 15 4.90 5.74 30.47
C LEU A 15 5.31 7.19 30.82
N GLY A 16 5.90 7.94 29.88
CA GLY A 16 6.39 9.30 30.12
C GLY A 16 7.72 9.37 30.87
N GLN A 17 8.38 8.23 31.13
CA GLN A 17 9.67 8.19 31.81
C GLN A 17 10.78 8.69 30.88
N LYS A 18 11.51 9.70 31.33
CA LYS A 18 12.66 10.27 30.63
C LYS A 18 13.94 9.53 31.03
N THR A 19 14.64 8.99 30.04
CA THR A 19 15.94 8.34 30.22
C THR A 19 17.02 9.10 29.46
N SER A 20 18.06 9.53 30.17
CA SER A 20 19.22 10.19 29.57
C SER A 20 20.06 9.18 28.80
N ILE A 21 20.50 9.56 27.60
CA ILE A 21 21.39 8.74 26.75
C ILE A 21 22.81 9.27 26.87
N SER A 22 23.01 10.54 26.52
CA SER A 22 24.33 11.17 26.54
C SER A 22 24.20 12.69 26.55
N SER A 23 25.30 13.36 26.87
CA SER A 23 25.43 14.81 26.75
C SER A 23 26.78 15.16 26.15
N ARG A 24 26.84 16.33 25.50
CA ARG A 24 28.03 16.84 24.82
C ARG A 24 28.14 18.33 25.02
N LEU A 25 29.32 18.79 25.39
CA LEU A 25 29.64 20.22 25.45
C LEU A 25 30.33 20.62 24.15
N GLU A 26 29.84 21.69 23.52
CA GLU A 26 30.38 22.23 22.29
C GLU A 26 30.88 23.66 22.53
N ASN A 27 32.02 23.99 21.93
CA ASN A 27 32.59 25.32 21.93
C ASN A 27 33.06 25.69 20.51
N VAL A 28 32.36 26.62 19.89
CA VAL A 28 32.57 27.00 18.50
C VAL A 28 33.36 28.30 18.40
N THR A 29 34.49 28.24 17.69
CA THR A 29 35.26 29.43 17.32
C THR A 29 34.56 30.19 16.18
N ILE A 30 34.41 31.51 16.35
CA ILE A 30 33.88 32.39 15.32
C ILE A 30 35.06 32.85 14.43
N PRO A 31 35.02 32.62 13.11
CA PRO A 31 36.02 33.15 12.18
C PRO A 31 35.97 34.68 12.14
N SER A 32 37.14 35.32 11.96
CA SER A 32 37.21 36.77 11.83
C SER A 32 36.35 37.28 10.66
N GLY A 33 35.56 38.33 10.88
CA GLY A 33 34.64 38.93 9.89
C GLY A 33 33.28 38.23 9.77
N LYS A 34 32.97 37.29 10.69
CA LYS A 34 31.69 36.55 10.76
C LYS A 34 30.94 36.76 12.07
N GLU A 35 31.33 37.73 12.90
CA GLU A 35 30.91 37.89 14.30
C GLU A 35 29.42 38.14 14.52
N ASN A 36 28.65 38.49 13.49
CA ASN A 36 27.21 38.73 13.57
C ASN A 36 26.40 37.98 12.51
N LYS A 37 26.95 36.88 11.99
CA LYS A 37 26.28 36.06 10.97
C LYS A 37 25.75 34.77 11.58
N THR A 38 24.57 34.36 11.12
CA THR A 38 24.01 33.05 11.46
C THR A 38 24.77 31.97 10.69
N ALA A 39 25.10 30.89 11.39
CA ALA A 39 25.70 29.70 10.81
C ALA A 39 24.90 28.47 11.22
N THR A 40 24.72 27.55 10.28
CA THR A 40 24.13 26.24 10.54
C THR A 40 25.26 25.23 10.67
N ARG A 41 25.20 24.41 11.73
CA ARG A 41 26.12 23.28 11.94
C ARG A 41 25.30 22.03 12.26
N SER A 42 25.74 20.91 11.72
CA SER A 42 25.18 19.60 12.01
C SER A 42 25.99 18.93 13.10
N TYR A 43 25.30 18.33 14.07
CA TYR A 43 25.90 17.53 15.13
C TYR A 43 25.28 16.15 15.08
N ASP A 44 26.05 15.18 14.61
CA ASP A 44 25.58 13.81 14.51
C ASP A 44 25.78 13.09 15.83
N HIS A 45 24.77 12.31 16.22
CA HIS A 45 24.85 11.42 17.36
C HIS A 45 24.35 10.04 16.96
N ARG A 46 25.23 9.05 17.06
CA ARG A 46 24.88 7.66 16.84
C ARG A 46 24.40 7.07 18.16
N ILE A 47 23.12 6.72 18.20
CA ILE A 47 22.56 5.91 19.28
C ILE A 47 23.05 4.48 19.02
N MET A 48 23.92 3.96 19.90
CA MET A 48 24.24 2.52 19.88
C MET A 48 22.97 1.73 20.20
N PRO A 49 22.77 0.54 19.62
CA PRO A 49 21.68 -0.33 20.02
C PRO A 49 21.79 -0.54 21.53
N LEU A 50 20.85 0.02 22.30
CA LEU A 50 20.73 -0.38 23.69
C LEU A 50 20.32 -1.85 23.63
N GLU A 51 21.13 -2.72 24.22
CA GLU A 51 20.94 -4.19 24.32
C GLU A 51 19.53 -4.60 24.82
N ASN A 52 18.74 -3.64 25.33
CA ASN A 52 17.44 -3.86 25.92
C ASN A 52 16.29 -3.30 25.06
N THR A 53 15.28 -4.13 24.86
CA THR A 53 13.97 -3.81 24.25
C THR A 53 13.21 -2.68 24.95
N SER A 54 13.66 -2.30 26.15
CA SER A 54 13.14 -1.18 26.93
C SER A 54 13.31 0.18 26.25
N SER A 55 14.14 0.29 25.21
CA SER A 55 14.49 1.56 24.55
C SER A 55 13.45 2.06 23.54
N THR A 56 12.23 1.52 23.56
CA THR A 56 11.16 1.99 22.68
C THR A 56 10.56 3.29 23.20
N GLY A 57 10.59 4.33 22.38
CA GLY A 57 10.00 5.62 22.74
C GLY A 57 10.39 6.74 21.78
N THR A 58 10.12 7.97 22.19
CA THR A 58 10.46 9.16 21.40
C THR A 58 11.78 9.73 21.86
N TYR A 59 12.76 9.76 20.95
CA TYR A 59 14.10 10.29 21.17
C TYR A 59 14.12 11.77 20.87
N TYR A 60 14.74 12.55 21.76
CA TYR A 60 14.85 13.99 21.66
C TYR A 60 16.31 14.42 21.67
N CYS A 61 16.57 15.48 20.93
CA CYS A 61 17.78 16.29 21.04
C CYS A 61 17.38 17.63 21.65
N GLU A 62 18.04 18.00 22.73
CA GLU A 62 17.84 19.26 23.43
C GLU A 62 19.15 20.02 23.52
N VAL A 63 19.13 21.30 23.17
CA VAL A 63 20.32 22.14 23.19
C VAL A 63 20.09 23.27 24.18
N LYS A 64 21.06 23.48 25.08
CA LYS A 64 21.05 24.53 26.10
C LYS A 64 22.25 25.44 25.95
N TRP A 65 22.01 26.75 25.98
CA TRP A 65 23.06 27.77 25.99
C TRP A 65 22.62 28.96 26.81
N ASN A 66 23.36 29.26 27.88
CA ASN A 66 22.94 30.23 28.90
C ASN A 66 21.50 29.87 29.38
N ASP A 67 20.58 30.83 29.34
CA ASP A 67 19.19 30.68 29.80
C ASP A 67 18.23 30.17 28.70
N ILE A 68 18.75 29.85 27.51
CA ILE A 68 17.92 29.40 26.38
C ILE A 68 18.03 27.89 26.24
N GLN A 69 16.87 27.25 26.19
CA GLN A 69 16.72 25.83 25.92
C GLN A 69 15.82 25.64 24.69
N LYS A 70 16.25 24.78 23.77
CA LYS A 70 15.48 24.40 22.59
C LYS A 70 15.51 22.88 22.44
N THR A 71 14.33 22.31 22.28
CA THR A 71 14.14 20.87 22.08
C THR A 71 13.68 20.62 20.66
N GLY A 72 14.29 19.64 19.99
CA GLY A 72 13.87 19.21 18.66
C GLY A 72 12.51 18.53 18.68
N LYS A 73 11.94 18.30 17.48
CA LYS A 73 10.62 17.65 17.32
C LYS A 73 10.57 16.21 17.87
N GLY A 74 11.74 15.58 17.97
CA GLY A 74 11.90 14.20 18.38
C GLY A 74 11.63 13.20 17.25
N VAL A 75 12.05 11.95 17.46
CA VAL A 75 11.86 10.84 16.53
C VAL A 75 11.41 9.63 17.32
N PHE A 76 10.30 9.02 16.92
CA PHE A 76 9.85 7.77 17.53
C PHE A 76 10.69 6.60 17.01
N VAL A 77 11.23 5.81 17.94
CA VAL A 77 12.03 4.62 17.64
C VAL A 77 11.39 3.43 18.32
N LEU A 78 11.12 2.39 17.53
CA LEU A 78 10.59 1.11 17.99
C LEU A 78 11.73 0.10 18.11
N ALA A 79 12.20 -0.13 19.33
CA ALA A 79 13.27 -1.09 19.62
C ALA A 79 12.69 -2.50 19.74
N ARG A 80 13.08 -3.39 18.82
CA ARG A 80 12.70 -4.81 18.84
C ARG A 80 13.93 -5.68 19.12
N GLY A 81 13.80 -6.62 20.05
CA GLY A 81 14.90 -7.53 20.40
C GLY A 81 15.28 -8.49 19.26
N THR A 82 14.35 -8.77 18.35
CA THR A 82 14.55 -9.66 17.20
C THR A 82 14.93 -8.92 15.91
N GLY A 83 15.17 -7.61 15.97
CA GLY A 83 15.43 -6.78 14.79
C GLY A 83 14.17 -6.43 13.97
N TYR A 84 14.39 -5.79 12.82
CA TYR A 84 13.33 -5.47 11.85
C TYR A 84 13.11 -6.66 10.92
N ILE A 85 11.90 -7.23 10.93
CA ILE A 85 11.46 -8.22 9.95
C ILE A 85 10.53 -7.47 9.00
N GLU A 86 10.95 -7.27 7.76
CA GLU A 86 10.09 -6.71 6.73
C GLU A 86 8.97 -7.69 6.42
N THR A 87 7.72 -7.30 6.65
CA THR A 87 6.55 -8.18 6.51
C THR A 87 6.05 -8.27 5.07
N SER A 88 6.93 -8.42 4.07
CA SER A 88 6.51 -8.62 2.66
C SER A 88 5.77 -9.94 2.46
N TYR A 89 6.00 -10.90 3.37
CA TYR A 89 5.52 -12.27 3.29
C TYR A 89 4.00 -12.37 3.12
N GLY A 90 3.22 -11.47 3.74
CA GLY A 90 1.76 -11.49 3.64
C GLY A 90 1.25 -11.20 2.23
N TRP A 91 1.88 -10.26 1.52
CA TRP A 91 1.52 -9.91 0.15
C TRP A 91 1.86 -11.04 -0.83
N GLU A 92 3.04 -11.62 -0.68
CA GLU A 92 3.50 -12.75 -1.51
C GLU A 92 2.60 -13.98 -1.34
N ILE A 93 2.19 -14.31 -0.12
CA ILE A 93 1.23 -15.40 0.13
C ILE A 93 -0.10 -15.14 -0.57
N LEU A 94 -0.66 -13.93 -0.45
CA LEU A 94 -1.96 -13.59 -1.03
C LEU A 94 -1.93 -13.68 -2.56
N VAL A 95 -0.86 -13.17 -3.18
CA VAL A 95 -0.65 -13.25 -4.63
C VAL A 95 -0.52 -14.71 -5.08
N THR A 96 0.30 -15.49 -4.37
CA THR A 96 0.54 -16.91 -4.71
C THR A 96 -0.73 -17.74 -4.56
N LEU A 97 -1.47 -17.57 -3.46
CA LEU A 97 -2.71 -18.28 -3.21
C LEU A 97 -3.78 -17.92 -4.26
N THR A 98 -3.91 -16.64 -4.60
CA THR A 98 -4.88 -16.18 -5.59
C THR A 98 -4.54 -16.69 -6.98
N SER A 99 -3.25 -16.67 -7.36
CA SER A 99 -2.77 -17.22 -8.63
C SER A 99 -3.06 -18.72 -8.73
N LEU A 100 -2.76 -19.48 -7.66
CA LEU A 100 -3.03 -20.92 -7.60
C LEU A 100 -4.53 -21.22 -7.75
N LEU A 101 -5.38 -20.50 -7.00
CA LEU A 101 -6.84 -20.67 -7.07
C LEU A 101 -7.38 -20.32 -8.47
N ALA A 102 -6.89 -19.24 -9.08
CA ALA A 102 -7.28 -18.86 -10.44
C ALA A 102 -6.89 -19.94 -11.46
N ALA A 103 -5.66 -20.45 -11.39
CA ALA A 103 -5.18 -21.51 -12.26
C ALA A 103 -5.99 -22.81 -12.13
N LEU A 104 -6.41 -23.17 -10.91
CA LEU A 104 -7.24 -24.35 -10.65
C LEU A 104 -8.71 -24.17 -11.07
N SER A 105 -9.22 -22.94 -11.04
CA SER A 105 -10.61 -22.63 -11.41
C SER A 105 -10.91 -22.89 -12.89
N ILE A 106 -9.94 -22.64 -13.78
CA ILE A 106 -10.07 -22.81 -15.23
C ILE A 106 -10.34 -24.29 -15.61
N PRO A 107 -9.47 -25.26 -15.27
CA PRO A 107 -9.70 -26.65 -15.60
C PRO A 107 -10.92 -27.23 -14.86
N ALA A 108 -11.17 -26.83 -13.61
CA ALA A 108 -12.36 -27.25 -12.88
C ALA A 108 -13.64 -26.84 -13.62
N THR A 109 -13.72 -25.58 -14.07
CA THR A 109 -14.88 -25.08 -14.83
C THR A 109 -14.98 -25.75 -16.20
N ALA A 110 -13.86 -25.96 -16.91
CA ALA A 110 -13.83 -26.65 -18.19
C ALA A 110 -14.31 -28.11 -18.08
N LEU A 111 -13.84 -28.84 -17.06
CA LEU A 111 -14.25 -30.21 -16.77
C LEU A 111 -15.73 -30.31 -16.40
N LEU A 112 -16.25 -29.36 -15.60
CA LEU A 112 -17.68 -29.29 -15.26
C LEU A 112 -18.56 -29.07 -16.51
N LEU A 113 -18.16 -28.16 -17.39
CA LEU A 113 -18.88 -27.91 -18.66
C LEU A 113 -18.78 -29.09 -19.62
N TRP A 114 -17.61 -29.73 -19.73
CA TRP A 114 -17.43 -30.95 -20.52
C TRP A 114 -18.33 -32.05 -20.00
N LYS A 115 -18.31 -32.34 -18.68
CA LYS A 115 -19.16 -33.35 -18.06
C LYS A 115 -20.63 -33.05 -18.29
N ARG A 116 -21.07 -31.79 -18.16
CA ARG A 116 -22.44 -31.37 -18.47
C ARG A 116 -22.82 -31.65 -19.92
N LYS A 117 -21.92 -31.41 -20.88
CA LYS A 117 -22.16 -31.64 -22.31
C LYS A 117 -22.20 -33.13 -22.68
N VAL A 118 -21.36 -33.96 -22.05
CA VAL A 118 -21.22 -35.39 -22.38
C VAL A 118 -22.21 -36.28 -21.61
N PHE A 119 -22.46 -36.01 -20.32
CA PHE A 119 -23.36 -36.82 -19.49
C PHE A 119 -24.83 -36.36 -19.54
N CYS A 120 -25.11 -35.11 -19.91
CA CYS A 120 -26.47 -34.58 -20.04
C CYS A 120 -26.66 -33.84 -21.37
N PRO A 121 -26.88 -34.53 -22.51
CA PRO A 121 -27.09 -33.89 -23.82
C PRO A 121 -28.41 -33.10 -23.96
N ARG A 122 -29.16 -32.92 -22.87
CA ARG A 122 -30.55 -32.48 -22.90
C ARG A 122 -30.69 -30.96 -22.74
N ARG A 123 -30.22 -30.19 -23.73
CA ARG A 123 -30.75 -28.82 -23.96
C ARG A 123 -30.46 -28.16 -25.32
N ASN A 124 -30.02 -28.89 -26.35
CA ASN A 124 -29.90 -28.32 -27.71
C ASN A 124 -31.12 -28.58 -28.63
N GLN A 125 -32.19 -29.21 -28.13
CA GLN A 125 -33.41 -29.48 -28.91
C GLN A 125 -34.38 -28.29 -28.99
N LEU A 126 -34.21 -27.24 -28.15
CA LEU A 126 -35.20 -26.14 -28.09
C LEU A 126 -34.99 -25.07 -29.19
N ASN A 127 -33.80 -24.96 -29.78
CA ASN A 127 -33.52 -23.95 -30.81
C ASN A 127 -33.80 -24.43 -32.24
N ILE A 128 -34.10 -25.72 -32.45
CA ILE A 128 -34.40 -26.26 -33.79
C ILE A 128 -35.89 -26.07 -34.16
N LEU A 129 -36.78 -25.95 -33.18
CA LEU A 129 -38.22 -25.77 -33.43
C LEU A 129 -38.56 -24.33 -33.88
N THR A 130 -37.89 -23.32 -33.32
CA THR A 130 -38.15 -21.90 -33.64
C THR A 130 -37.69 -21.51 -35.04
N GLN A 131 -36.68 -22.17 -35.60
CA GLN A 131 -36.13 -21.82 -36.91
C GLN A 131 -36.96 -22.37 -38.09
N LYS A 132 -37.88 -23.31 -37.85
CA LYS A 132 -38.68 -23.94 -38.91
C LYS A 132 -39.96 -23.18 -39.28
N VAL A 133 -40.29 -22.11 -38.54
CA VAL A 133 -41.49 -21.27 -38.76
C VAL A 133 -41.20 -20.07 -39.67
N GLU A 134 -39.92 -19.72 -39.89
CA GLU A 134 -39.50 -18.54 -40.66
C GLU A 134 -39.17 -18.87 -42.13
N THR A 135 -39.83 -19.86 -42.74
CA THR A 135 -39.62 -20.17 -44.17
C THR A 135 -40.88 -20.71 -44.82
N GLN A 136 -41.95 -19.93 -44.82
CA GLN A 136 -43.06 -20.14 -45.74
C GLN A 136 -43.46 -18.82 -46.39
N PRO A 137 -43.30 -18.64 -47.71
CA PRO A 137 -43.80 -17.45 -48.39
C PRO A 137 -45.34 -17.49 -48.46
N PRO A 138 -46.03 -16.33 -48.38
CA PRO A 138 -47.48 -16.29 -48.43
C PRO A 138 -47.99 -16.75 -49.81
N SER A 139 -49.02 -17.60 -49.80
CA SER A 139 -49.72 -18.10 -50.99
C SER A 139 -50.39 -16.95 -51.74
N ALA A 140 -50.15 -16.87 -53.05
CA ALA A 140 -50.65 -15.81 -53.92
C ALA A 140 -52.19 -15.80 -54.00
N SER A 141 -52.79 -14.61 -53.88
CA SER A 141 -54.22 -14.37 -54.11
C SER A 141 -54.55 -14.40 -55.60
N PRO A 142 -55.78 -14.80 -56.00
CA PRO A 142 -56.16 -14.85 -57.41
C PRO A 142 -56.24 -13.44 -58.03
N PRO A 143 -55.98 -13.30 -59.34
CA PRO A 143 -55.92 -12.00 -60.01
C PRO A 143 -57.30 -11.34 -60.11
N PRO A 144 -57.38 -9.99 -60.06
CA PRO A 144 -58.63 -9.26 -60.17
C PRO A 144 -59.22 -9.32 -61.61
N PRO A 145 -60.55 -9.23 -61.75
CA PRO A 145 -61.22 -9.32 -63.05
C PRO A 145 -60.91 -8.09 -63.93
N PRO A 146 -60.93 -8.25 -65.27
CA PRO A 146 -60.57 -7.17 -66.20
C PRO A 146 -61.63 -6.04 -66.23
N PRO A 147 -61.21 -4.79 -66.43
CA PRO A 147 -62.11 -3.63 -66.49
C PRO A 147 -62.91 -3.57 -67.81
N PRO A 148 -64.11 -2.97 -67.80
CA PRO A 148 -64.98 -2.90 -68.98
C PRO A 148 -64.41 -1.97 -70.06
N VAL A 149 -64.51 -2.41 -71.31
CA VAL A 149 -64.17 -1.66 -72.51
C VAL A 149 -65.27 -0.64 -72.79
N TYR A 150 -64.88 0.61 -73.03
CA TYR A 150 -65.74 1.64 -73.62
C TYR A 150 -65.09 2.09 -74.94
N ASP A 151 -65.91 2.21 -75.99
CA ASP A 151 -65.54 2.72 -77.33
C ASP A 151 -65.21 4.23 -77.31
#